data_AF-X1W0E1-F1
#
_entry.id   AF-X1W0E1-F1
#
_cell.length_a   1.000
_cell.length_b   1.000
_cell.length_c   1.000
_cell.angle_alpha   90.00
_cell.angle_beta   90.00
_cell.angle_gamma   90.00
#
_symmetry.space_group_name_H-M   'P 1'
#
loop_
_entity.id
_entity.type
_entity.pdbx_description
1 polymer ?
#
loop_
_entity_poly.entity_id
_entity_poly.type
_entity_poly.pdbx_seq_one_letter_code
_entity_poly.pdbx_strand_id
1 'polypeptide(L)'
;LKTKDFNRLVLGACSPKTHEDLFFLHTEMGGLNRYLMEIVNLRNQCTWVHSTDKKKATEKAITLMRMGVNRATLLESLDDIHVLVTPACLVIGGTPSGIACG
;
A
#
# COMPACT_ATOMS: atom_id res chain seq x y z
N LEU A 1 2.55 13.23 -11.46
CA LEU A 1 3.20 12.16 -12.25
C LEU A 1 3.38 12.56 -13.72
N LYS A 2 2.36 13.12 -14.40
CA LYS A 2 2.42 13.51 -15.83
C LYS A 2 3.48 14.54 -16.28
N THR A 3 4.22 15.18 -15.38
CA THR A 3 5.16 16.27 -15.71
C THR A 3 6.62 15.85 -15.77
N LYS A 4 6.96 14.61 -15.39
CA LYS A 4 8.32 14.07 -15.39
C LYS A 4 8.27 12.55 -15.61
N ASP A 5 9.21 12.00 -16.38
CA ASP A 5 9.39 10.56 -16.59
C ASP A 5 9.86 9.89 -15.29
N PHE A 6 8.90 9.42 -14.48
CA PHE A 6 9.16 8.62 -13.30
C PHE A 6 8.65 7.20 -13.52
N ASN A 7 9.49 6.22 -13.21
CA ASN A 7 9.22 4.79 -13.36
C ASN A 7 8.93 4.07 -12.03
N ARG A 8 9.05 4.75 -10.89
CA ARG A 8 8.84 4.21 -9.55
C ARG A 8 8.25 5.28 -8.63
N LEU A 9 7.44 4.86 -7.66
CA LEU A 9 6.87 5.74 -6.65
C LEU A 9 7.22 5.23 -5.24
N VAL A 10 7.77 6.08 -4.40
CA VAL A 10 8.04 5.76 -2.98
C VAL A 10 7.26 6.73 -2.11
N LEU A 11 6.38 6.20 -1.25
CA LEU A 11 5.50 7.00 -0.42
C LEU A 11 5.84 6.81 1.07
N GLY A 12 6.32 7.87 1.73
CA GLY A 12 6.54 7.88 3.18
C GLY A 12 5.28 8.28 3.95
N ALA A 13 4.52 7.33 4.47
CA ALA A 13 3.23 7.61 5.12
C ALA A 13 2.86 6.60 6.23
N CYS A 14 1.61 6.17 6.28
CA CYS A 14 1.08 5.24 7.27
C CYS A 14 1.24 3.77 6.84
N SER A 15 0.69 2.85 7.63
CA SER A 15 0.73 1.42 7.32
C SER A 15 0.01 1.12 5.99
N PRO A 16 0.55 0.23 5.13
CA PRO A 16 0.00 -0.04 3.80
C PRO A 16 -1.46 -0.50 3.85
N LYS A 17 -1.82 -1.33 4.84
CA LYS A 17 -3.14 -1.97 4.98
C LYS A 17 -4.38 -1.07 4.87
N THR A 18 -4.29 0.24 5.09
CA THR A 18 -5.46 1.12 5.13
C THR A 18 -5.67 1.94 3.87
N HIS A 19 -4.60 2.21 3.10
CA HIS A 19 -4.66 3.13 1.96
C HIS A 19 -4.00 2.59 0.69
N GLU A 20 -3.55 1.33 0.71
CA GLU A 20 -2.87 0.68 -0.42
C GLU A 20 -3.70 0.73 -1.71
N ASP A 21 -4.99 0.37 -1.66
CA ASP A 21 -5.88 0.43 -2.83
C ASP A 21 -6.03 1.84 -3.41
N LEU A 22 -6.11 2.86 -2.54
CA LEU A 22 -6.19 4.25 -2.97
C LEU A 22 -4.90 4.66 -3.69
N PHE A 23 -3.73 4.32 -3.14
CA PHE A 23 -2.47 4.69 -3.77
C PHE A 23 -2.20 3.89 -5.04
N PHE A 24 -2.64 2.63 -5.13
CA PHE A 24 -2.64 1.87 -6.37
C PHE A 24 -3.45 2.55 -7.45
N LEU A 25 -4.70 2.95 -7.15
CA LEU A 25 -5.53 3.68 -8.10
C LEU A 25 -4.84 4.97 -8.58
N HIS A 26 -4.24 5.74 -7.69
CA HIS A 26 -3.53 6.98 -8.08
C HIS A 26 -2.27 6.73 -8.90
N THR A 27 -1.58 5.61 -8.65
CA THR A 27 -0.40 5.18 -9.40
C THR A 27 -0.77 4.77 -10.81
N GLU A 28 -1.85 3.99 -10.96
CA GLU A 28 -2.41 3.55 -12.24
C GLU A 28 -2.97 4.74 -13.05
N MET A 29 -3.72 5.66 -12.41
CA MET A 29 -4.15 6.92 -13.04
C MET A 29 -2.97 7.78 -13.51
N GLY A 30 -1.82 7.63 -12.85
CA GLY A 30 -0.56 8.25 -13.22
C GLY A 30 0.15 7.60 -14.40
N GLY A 31 -0.34 6.46 -14.90
CA GLY A 31 0.25 5.68 -15.98
C GLY A 31 1.37 4.72 -15.54
N LEU A 32 1.50 4.47 -14.23
CA LEU A 32 2.51 3.56 -13.69
C LEU A 32 1.84 2.28 -13.19
N ASN A 33 2.50 1.13 -13.40
CA ASN A 33 2.04 -0.14 -12.84
C ASN A 33 2.02 -0.07 -11.30
N ARG A 34 0.93 -0.53 -10.67
CA ARG A 34 0.73 -0.42 -9.22
C ARG A 34 1.78 -1.13 -8.38
N TYR A 35 2.40 -2.18 -8.92
CA TYR A 35 3.45 -2.96 -8.25
C TYR A 35 4.83 -2.27 -8.29
N LEU A 36 4.95 -1.15 -9.02
CA LEU A 36 6.14 -0.31 -9.07
C LEU A 36 6.16 0.77 -7.97
N MET A 37 5.30 0.63 -6.98
CA MET A 37 5.18 1.52 -5.82
C MET A 37 5.62 0.82 -4.54
N GLU A 38 6.32 1.56 -3.67
CA GLU A 38 6.70 1.15 -2.32
C GLU A 38 6.13 2.12 -1.27
N ILE A 39 5.54 1.61 -0.20
CA ILE A 39 5.07 2.41 0.93
C ILE A 39 6.00 2.22 2.13
N VAL A 40 6.60 3.32 2.59
CA VAL A 40 7.45 3.37 3.78
C VAL A 40 6.63 3.88 4.97
N ASN A 41 6.53 3.06 6.03
CA ASN A 41 5.74 3.39 7.20
C ASN A 41 6.51 4.34 8.15
N LEU A 42 6.29 5.64 7.99
CA LEU A 42 6.87 6.68 8.83
C LEU A 42 5.98 7.02 10.04
N ARG A 43 4.73 6.58 10.07
CA ARG A 43 3.82 6.90 11.19
C ARG A 43 3.94 5.91 12.34
N ASN A 44 3.43 4.70 12.13
CA ASN A 44 3.29 3.71 13.21
C ASN A 44 4.66 3.17 13.64
N GLN A 45 5.63 3.11 12.73
CA GLN A 45 6.97 2.56 13.00
C GLN A 45 8.03 3.63 13.28
N CYS A 46 7.68 4.93 13.18
CA CYS A 46 8.61 6.02 13.43
C CYS A 46 8.00 7.11 14.31
N THR A 47 7.14 7.99 13.79
CA THR A 47 6.74 9.20 14.53
C THR A 47 5.92 8.93 15.80
N TRP A 48 5.03 7.93 15.81
CA TRP A 48 4.20 7.65 17.00
C TRP A 48 4.98 7.03 18.15
N VAL A 49 5.94 6.15 17.85
CA VAL A 49 6.71 5.42 18.87
C VAL A 49 7.99 6.15 19.30
N HIS A 50 8.39 7.23 18.60
CA HIS A 50 9.53 8.10 18.95
C HIS A 50 9.08 9.56 19.13
N SER A 51 7.86 9.79 19.63
CA SER A 51 7.25 11.13 19.74
C SER A 51 8.04 12.08 20.66
N THR A 52 8.80 11.54 21.62
CA THR A 52 9.63 12.26 22.57
C THR A 52 11.01 12.65 22.04
N ASP A 53 11.54 11.93 21.05
CA ASP A 53 12.88 12.18 20.47
C ASP A 53 12.79 12.42 18.95
N LYS A 54 12.45 13.66 18.59
CA LYS A 54 12.26 14.08 17.20
C LYS A 54 13.52 13.98 16.34
N LYS A 55 14.71 14.17 16.94
CA LYS A 55 15.98 14.06 16.20
C LYS A 55 16.20 12.62 15.77
N LYS A 56 16.13 11.67 16.69
CA LYS A 56 16.27 10.24 16.35
C LYS A 56 15.15 9.73 15.46
N ALA A 57 13.92 10.23 15.65
CA ALA A 57 12.80 9.92 14.74
C ALA A 57 13.09 10.38 13.29
N THR A 58 13.73 11.53 13.11
CA THR A 58 14.06 12.05 11.77
C THR A 58 15.17 11.22 11.12
N GLU A 59 16.23 10.88 11.87
CA GLU A 59 17.31 10.00 11.39
C GLU A 59 16.78 8.62 10.99
N LYS A 60 15.88 8.06 11.81
CA LYS A 60 15.20 6.80 11.50
C LYS A 60 14.33 6.92 10.26
N ALA A 61 13.55 8.00 10.12
CA ALA A 61 12.70 8.22 8.95
C ALA A 61 13.51 8.31 7.65
N ILE A 62 14.66 9.02 7.66
CA ILE A 62 15.57 9.09 6.53
C ILE A 62 16.10 7.69 6.17
N THR A 63 16.46 6.90 7.18
CA THR A 63 16.97 5.53 6.98
C THR A 63 15.90 4.63 6.37
N LEU A 64 14.67 4.69 6.89
CA LEU A 64 13.52 3.94 6.35
C LEU A 64 13.22 4.35 4.90
N MET A 65 13.27 5.65 4.58
CA MET A 65 13.10 6.12 3.21
C MET A 65 14.20 5.60 2.27
N ARG A 66 15.47 5.58 2.72
CA ARG A 66 16.57 5.00 1.94
C ARG A 66 16.35 3.51 1.67
N MET A 67 15.88 2.76 2.67
CA MET A 67 15.54 1.34 2.49
C MET A 67 14.40 1.17 1.49
N GLY A 68 13.35 1.98 1.58
CA GLY A 68 12.23 1.96 0.64
C GLY A 68 12.63 2.28 -0.79
N VAL A 69 13.51 3.27 -0.99
CA VAL A 69 14.07 3.60 -2.31
C VAL A 69 14.89 2.45 -2.88
N ASN A 70 15.78 1.83 -2.10
CA ASN A 70 16.56 0.67 -2.54
C ASN A 70 15.67 -0.55 -2.86
N ARG A 71 14.56 -0.72 -2.15
CA ARG A 71 13.59 -1.76 -2.48
C ARG A 71 12.86 -1.43 -3.78
N ALA A 72 12.44 -0.18 -3.96
CA ALA A 72 11.74 0.27 -5.17
C ALA A 72 12.57 0.09 -6.44
N THR A 73 13.91 0.16 -6.37
CA THR A 73 14.78 -0.11 -7.52
C THR A 73 14.77 -1.58 -7.97
N LEU A 74 14.37 -2.51 -7.09
CA LEU A 74 14.29 -3.94 -7.38
C LEU A 74 12.85 -4.40 -7.70
N LEU A 75 11.86 -3.52 -7.61
CA LEU A 75 10.47 -3.86 -7.95
C LEU A 75 10.34 -4.12 -9.45
N GLU A 76 9.49 -5.07 -9.80
CA GLU A 76 9.19 -5.45 -11.19
C GLU A 76 7.73 -5.16 -11.50
N SER A 77 7.45 -4.90 -12.78
CA SER A 77 6.07 -4.73 -13.25
C SER A 77 5.40 -6.09 -13.25
N LEU A 78 4.27 -6.21 -12.57
CA LEU A 78 3.49 -7.44 -12.49
C LEU A 78 2.10 -7.22 -13.09
N ASP A 79 1.54 -8.28 -13.66
CA ASP A 79 0.18 -8.28 -14.20
C ASP A 79 -0.81 -8.89 -13.21
N ASP A 80 -2.06 -8.45 -13.31
CA ASP A 80 -3.14 -8.94 -12.46
C ASP A 80 -3.54 -10.36 -12.85
N ILE A 81 -3.71 -11.20 -11.84
CA ILE A 81 -4.21 -12.55 -12.02
C ILE A 81 -5.74 -12.48 -12.04
N HIS A 82 -6.32 -12.75 -13.20
CA HIS A 82 -7.77 -12.89 -13.34
C HIS A 82 -8.19 -14.34 -13.09
N VAL A 83 -9.08 -14.54 -12.12
CA VAL A 83 -9.66 -15.84 -11.78
C VAL A 83 -11.17 -15.83 -12.01
N LEU A 84 -11.72 -16.95 -12.47
CA LEU A 84 -13.16 -17.10 -12.66
C LEU A 84 -13.86 -17.21 -11.31
N VAL A 85 -14.91 -16.43 -11.13
CA VAL A 85 -15.76 -16.47 -9.93
C VAL A 85 -16.99 -17.32 -10.22
N THR A 86 -17.18 -18.41 -9.46
CA THR A 86 -18.42 -19.19 -9.50
C THR A 86 -19.54 -18.35 -8.89
N PRO A 87 -20.69 -18.14 -9.58
CA PRO A 87 -21.82 -17.37 -9.06
C PRO A 87 -22.62 -18.19 -8.04
N ALA A 88 -21.98 -18.59 -6.96
CA ALA A 88 -22.56 -19.34 -5.84
C ALA A 88 -22.02 -18.76 -4.53
N CYS A 89 -22.88 -18.70 -3.51
CA CYS A 89 -22.51 -18.25 -2.17
C CYS A 89 -22.80 -19.35 -1.14
N LEU A 90 -22.04 -19.37 -0.04
CA LEU A 90 -22.27 -20.24 1.11
C LEU A 90 -22.51 -19.36 2.33
N VAL A 91 -23.72 -19.44 2.90
CA VAL A 91 -24.06 -18.77 4.15
C VAL A 91 -23.95 -19.75 5.31
N ILE A 92 -23.12 -19.42 6.31
CA ILE A 92 -22.94 -20.24 7.51
C ILE A 92 -23.74 -19.62 8.66
N GLY A 93 -24.85 -20.26 9.03
CA GLY A 93 -25.72 -19.87 10.14
C GLY A 93 -27.10 -19.37 9.70
N GLY A 94 -28.17 -19.95 10.27
CA GLY A 94 -29.57 -19.66 9.95
C GLY A 94 -30.23 -18.58 10.82
N THR A 95 -29.48 -17.53 11.17
CA THR A 95 -30.05 -16.38 11.89
C THR A 95 -30.89 -15.50 10.94
N PRO A 96 -31.72 -14.57 11.44
CA PRO A 96 -32.44 -13.62 10.56
C PRO A 96 -31.50 -12.87 9.59
N SER A 97 -30.28 -12.54 10.02
CA SER A 97 -29.25 -11.95 9.16
C SER A 97 -28.72 -12.90 8.08
N GLY A 98 -28.62 -14.20 8.38
CA GLY A 98 -28.19 -15.21 7.41
C GLY A 98 -29.25 -15.50 6.36
N ILE A 99 -30.52 -15.56 6.76
CA ILE A 99 -31.65 -15.76 5.85
C ILE A 99 -31.84 -14.54 4.93
N ALA A 100 -31.60 -13.33 5.43
CA ALA A 100 -31.68 -12.11 4.61
C ALA A 100 -30.51 -11.92 3.62
N CYS A 101 -29.41 -12.66 3.79
CA CYS A 101 -28.20 -12.54 2.98
C CYS A 101 -28.16 -13.54 1.81
N GLY A 102 -28.89 -14.66 1.92
CA GLY A 102 -29.06 -15.64 0.85
C GLY A 102 -30.18 -15.25 -0.10
#